data_AF-A0A8B5XJU7-F1
#
_entry.id   AF-A0A8B5XJU7-F1
#
_cell.length_a   1.000
_cell.length_b   1.000
_cell.length_c   1.000
_cell.angle_alpha   90.00
_cell.angle_beta   90.00
_cell.angle_gamma   90.00
#
_symmetry.space_group_name_H-M   'P 1'
#
loop_
_entity.id
_entity.type
_entity.pdbx_description
1 polymer ?
#
loop_
_entity_poly.entity_id
_entity_poly.type
_entity_poly.pdbx_seq_one_letter_code
_entity_poly.pdbx_strand_id
1 'polypeptide(L)' 'MKKVKLGEVLSLKKGKKATVLAEQTTLSQRYIQIDDLRNNNNLKFTESLNMTEALPDDILIAWDGANA' A
#
# COMPACT_ATOMS: atom_id res chain seq x y z
N MET A 1 23.47 2.25 -21.44
CA MET A 1 22.31 2.79 -20.70
C MET A 1 22.78 3.76 -19.63
N LYS A 2 22.09 4.90 -19.46
CA LYS A 2 22.33 5.83 -18.35
C LYS A 2 21.66 5.30 -17.08
N LYS A 3 22.36 5.33 -15.95
CA LYS A 3 21.79 5.05 -14.63
C LYS A 3 21.28 6.36 -14.03
N VAL A 4 20.06 6.35 -13.51
CA VAL A 4 19.42 7.50 -12.83
C VAL A 4 18.78 7.01 -11.53
N LYS A 5 18.57 7.90 -10.56
CA LYS A 5 17.88 7.52 -9.32
C LYS A 5 16.38 7.45 -9.57
N LEU A 6 15.70 6.51 -8.93
CA LEU A 6 14.25 6.34 -9.13
C LEU A 6 13.44 7.60 -8.76
N GLY A 7 13.81 8.25 -7.65
CA GLY A 7 13.17 9.50 -7.22
C GLY A 7 13.41 10.71 -8.12
N GLU A 8 14.29 10.60 -9.12
CA GLU A 8 14.47 11.64 -10.15
C GLU A 8 13.45 11.49 -11.30
N VAL A 9 12.79 10.33 -11.41
CA VAL A 9 11.87 9.99 -12.51
C VAL A 9 10.43 9.94 -12.04
N LEU A 10 10.20 9.59 -10.77
CA LEU A 10 8.86 9.44 -10.19
C LEU A 10 8.82 9.85 -8.72
N SER A 11 7.62 10.14 -8.22
CA SER A 11 7.41 10.44 -6.81
C SER A 11 7.35 9.16 -5.98
N LEU A 12 8.10 9.11 -4.88
CA LEU A 12 8.10 7.97 -3.95
C LEU A 12 7.34 8.34 -2.68
N LYS A 13 6.33 7.56 -2.30
CA LYS A 13 5.61 7.66 -1.03
C LYS A 13 5.65 6.34 -0.29
N LYS A 14 5.98 6.36 1.00
CA LYS A 14 5.95 5.16 1.84
C LYS A 14 4.51 4.86 2.28
N GLY A 15 4.18 3.57 2.34
CA GLY A 15 2.96 3.11 3.00
C GLY A 15 2.98 3.48 4.49
N LYS A 16 1.79 3.66 5.06
CA LYS A 16 1.62 3.92 6.50
C LYS A 16 0.92 2.74 7.15
N LYS A 17 1.18 2.53 8.43
CA LYS A 17 0.45 1.53 9.24
C LYS A 17 -0.95 2.07 9.50
N ALA A 18 -1.97 1.29 9.16
CA ALA A 18 -3.37 1.61 9.40
C ALA A 18 -3.91 0.77 10.56
N THR A 19 -4.99 1.25 11.19
CA THR A 19 -5.83 0.39 12.04
C THR A 19 -6.74 -0.44 11.14
N VAL A 20 -6.69 -1.76 11.30
CA VAL A 20 -7.53 -2.70 10.53
C VAL A 20 -8.88 -2.83 11.20
N LEU A 21 -9.95 -2.72 10.42
CA LEU A 21 -11.31 -2.97 10.88
C LEU A 21 -11.58 -4.48 10.96
N ALA A 22 -12.40 -4.88 11.93
CA ALA A 22 -12.88 -6.26 12.03
C ALA A 22 -13.83 -6.62 10.88
N GLU A 23 -14.62 -5.66 10.42
CA GLU A 23 -15.60 -5.81 9.35
C GLU A 23 -15.53 -4.63 8.37
N GLN A 24 -15.91 -4.88 7.12
CA GLN A 24 -16.00 -3.83 6.10
C GLN A 24 -17.23 -2.95 6.35
N THR A 25 -17.06 -1.64 6.19
CA THR A 25 -18.15 -0.65 6.25
C THR A 25 -18.31 0.06 4.90
N THR A 26 -19.37 0.86 4.77
CA THR A 26 -19.60 1.72 3.58
C THR A 26 -18.58 2.86 3.45
N LEU A 27 -17.90 3.23 4.54
CA LEU A 27 -16.91 4.31 4.55
C LEU A 27 -15.47 3.78 4.47
N SER A 28 -15.29 2.49 4.73
CA SER A 28 -13.97 1.87 4.74
C SER A 28 -13.34 1.80 3.35
N GLN A 29 -12.02 1.98 3.33
CA GLN A 29 -11.19 1.81 2.16
C GLN A 29 -10.37 0.52 2.26
N ARG A 30 -9.97 -0.02 1.11
CA ARG A 30 -9.06 -1.18 1.02
C ARG A 30 -7.71 -0.83 1.65
N TYR A 31 -7.27 -1.65 2.60
CA TYR A 31 -5.92 -1.57 3.15
C TYR A 31 -5.04 -2.66 2.54
N ILE A 32 -4.18 -2.25 1.60
CA ILE A 32 -3.31 -3.16 0.83
C ILE A 32 -2.08 -3.54 1.67
N GLN A 33 -1.82 -4.84 1.79
CA GLN A 33 -0.66 -5.42 2.45
C GLN A 33 0.10 -6.37 1.51
N ILE A 34 1.26 -6.86 1.95
CA ILE A 34 2.08 -7.78 1.16
C ILE A 34 1.36 -9.09 0.81
N ASP A 35 0.43 -9.54 1.67
CA ASP A 35 -0.37 -10.74 1.43
C ASP A 35 -1.33 -10.59 0.24
N ASP A 36 -1.78 -9.37 -0.07
CA ASP A 36 -2.63 -9.07 -1.23
C ASP A 36 -1.90 -9.32 -2.57
N LEU A 37 -0.57 -9.41 -2.59
CA LEU A 37 0.18 -9.84 -3.78
C LEU A 37 -0.01 -11.32 -4.12
N ARG A 38 -0.52 -12.13 -3.18
CA ARG A 38 -0.70 -13.58 -3.36
C ARG A 38 -2.11 -13.93 -3.80
N ASN A 39 -3.12 -13.45 -3.08
CA ASN A 39 -4.54 -13.66 -3.38
C ASN A 39 -5.45 -12.68 -2.61
N ASN A 40 -6.73 -12.68 -2.98
CA ASN A 40 -7.76 -11.81 -2.42
C ASN A 40 -8.58 -12.48 -1.29
N ASN A 41 -8.04 -13.47 -0.57
CA ASN A 41 -8.84 -14.20 0.43
C ASN A 41 -8.94 -13.48 1.77
N ASN A 42 -7.92 -12.69 2.15
CA ASN A 42 -7.82 -12.01 3.44
C ASN A 42 -7.84 -10.49 3.28
N LEU A 43 -8.89 -10.03 2.63
CA LEU A 43 -9.17 -8.64 2.35
C LEU A 43 -9.24 -7.80 3.65
N LYS A 44 -8.37 -6.78 3.79
CA LYS A 44 -8.36 -5.86 4.93
C LYS A 44 -8.88 -4.47 4.56
N PHE A 45 -9.50 -3.81 5.54
CA PHE A 45 -10.13 -2.51 5.37
C PHE A 45 -9.74 -1.57 6.50
N THR A 46 -9.77 -0.26 6.23
CA THR A 46 -9.46 0.79 7.20
C THR A 46 -10.30 2.04 6.95
N GLU A 47 -10.55 2.79 8.01
CA GLU A 47 -11.06 4.17 7.98
C GLU A 47 -10.01 5.16 8.52
N SER A 48 -8.75 4.74 8.63
CA SER A 48 -7.67 5.62 9.11
C SER A 48 -7.53 6.83 8.19
N LEU A 49 -7.40 8.01 8.78
CA LEU A 49 -7.19 9.26 8.04
C LEU A 49 -5.70 9.45 7.71
N ASN A 50 -5.42 10.31 6.72
CA ASN A 50 -4.07 10.71 6.30
C ASN A 50 -3.19 9.53 5.84
N MET A 51 -3.79 8.51 5.26
CA MET A 51 -3.11 7.35 4.68
C MET A 51 -2.44 7.69 3.35
N THR A 52 -1.48 6.87 2.94
CA THR A 52 -0.97 6.91 1.57
C THR A 52 -1.97 6.17 0.69
N GLU A 53 -2.67 6.91 -0.16
CA GLU A 53 -3.58 6.36 -1.16
C GLU A 53 -2.78 5.88 -2.38
N ALA A 54 -3.16 4.70 -2.89
CA ALA A 54 -2.64 4.14 -4.13
C ALA A 54 -3.73 4.20 -5.21
N LEU A 55 -3.39 4.74 -6.36
CA LEU A 55 -4.27 4.85 -7.52
C LEU A 55 -3.99 3.70 -8.51
N PRO A 56 -4.92 3.39 -9.44
CA PRO A 56 -4.73 2.32 -10.42
C PRO A 56 -3.45 2.43 -11.28
N ASP A 57 -2.97 3.65 -11.52
CA ASP A 57 -1.77 3.92 -12.34
C ASP A 57 -0.48 3.93 -11.52
N ASP A 58 -0.56 3.74 -10.19
CA ASP A 58 0.61 3.69 -9.33
C ASP A 58 1.30 2.32 -9.38
N ILE A 59 2.63 2.33 -9.27
CA ILE A 59 3.41 1.11 -9.07
C ILE A 59 3.61 0.87 -7.59
N LEU A 60 3.07 -0.24 -7.09
CA LEU A 60 3.29 -0.69 -5.72
C LEU A 60 4.54 -1.56 -5.63
N ILE A 61 5.50 -1.14 -4.82
CA ILE A 61 6.69 -1.92 -4.48
C ILE A 61 6.49 -2.45 -3.07
N ALA A 62 6.12 -3.72 -2.95
CA ALA A 62 6.10 -4.38 -1.64
C ALA A 62 7.54 -4.72 -1.24
N TRP A 63 7.89 -4.33 -0.02
CA TRP A 63 9.17 -4.63 0.59
C TRP A 63 8.91 -5.08 2.01
N ASP A 64 9.40 -6.27 2.37
CA ASP A 64 9.32 -6.78 3.73
C ASP A 64 10.35 -6.05 4.62
N GLY A 65 9.89 -5.05 5.36
CA GLY A 65 10.75 -4.14 6.12
C GLY A 65 10.78 -4.44 7.61
N ALA A 66 11.46 -5.52 8.00
CA ALA A 66 12.13 -5.73 9.30
C ALA A 66 13.09 -6.96 9.32
N ASN A 67 13.05 -7.87 8.32
CA ASN A 67 13.90 -9.06 8.18
C ASN A 67 14.75 -9.08 6.87
N ALA A 68 15.05 -7.90 6.32
CA ALA A 68 16.04 -7.75 5.24
C ALA A 68 17.32 -7.10 5.79
#